data_AF-A0A4V1XD70-F1
#
_entry.id   AF-A0A4V1XD70-F1
#
_cell.length_a   1.000
_cell.length_b   1.000
_cell.length_c   1.000
_cell.angle_alpha   90.00
_cell.angle_beta   90.00
_cell.angle_gamma   90.00
#
_symmetry.space_group_name_H-M   'P 1'
#
loop_
_entity.id
_entity.type
_entity.pdbx_description
1 polymer ?
#
loop_
_entity_poly.entity_id
_entity_poly.type
_entity_poly.pdbx_seq_one_letter_code
_entity_poly.pdbx_strand_id
1 'polypeptide(L)'
;MHVIDPASYPLSADVIYEPGPYIVKDATRFEESVGIGNKILVQPSIYGYDNRRMLDAMQILGPTRWRGVVAFDFSETSLSTLEKWHQLDVRGVRINLQQAGKLMEGVELEAVLRQYTDAIRPLNWVIQVYVPRHMIPLLKPIVPQLGVRLCIGRIGYPALPGPRSISAQKTLTSFRGLDP
;
A
#
# COMPACT_ATOMS: atom_id res chain seq x y z
N MET A 1 6.77 3.29 -3.26
CA MET A 1 7.91 2.53 -2.71
C MET A 1 7.96 2.71 -1.19
N HIS A 2 8.86 2.00 -0.51
CA HIS A 2 9.09 2.11 0.93
C HIS A 2 10.54 2.49 1.18
N VAL A 3 10.83 3.14 2.32
CA VAL A 3 12.19 3.31 2.85
C VAL A 3 12.27 2.56 4.16
N ILE A 4 13.37 1.82 4.36
CA ILE A 4 13.54 0.86 5.44
C ILE A 4 14.95 1.03 6.02
N ASP A 5 15.03 1.27 7.32
CA ASP A 5 16.27 1.35 8.10
C ASP A 5 16.01 0.81 9.52
N PRO A 6 16.02 -0.51 9.73
CA PRO A 6 15.71 -1.13 11.03
C PRO A 6 16.79 -0.87 12.09
N ALA A 7 18.00 -0.45 11.68
CA ALA A 7 19.08 -0.14 12.60
C ALA A 7 18.82 1.17 13.35
N SER A 8 18.22 2.15 12.68
CA SER A 8 17.94 3.48 13.26
C SER A 8 16.49 3.64 13.74
N TYR A 9 15.55 2.82 13.24
CA TYR A 9 14.13 2.91 13.53
C TYR A 9 13.58 1.55 13.99
N PRO A 10 13.02 1.45 15.21
CA PRO A 10 12.46 0.20 15.72
C PRO A 10 11.34 -0.36 14.84
N LEU A 11 11.32 -1.68 14.68
CA LEU A 11 10.19 -2.36 14.05
C LEU A 11 8.97 -2.36 14.98
N SER A 12 7.78 -2.41 14.40
CA SER A 12 6.52 -2.61 15.12
C SER A 12 6.49 -4.00 15.77
N ALA A 13 5.80 -4.10 16.91
CA ALA A 13 5.57 -5.36 17.60
C ALA A 13 4.84 -6.41 16.75
N ASP A 14 4.07 -5.99 15.75
CA ASP A 14 3.27 -6.86 14.88
C ASP A 14 4.01 -7.31 13.60
N VAL A 15 5.33 -7.09 13.54
CA VAL A 15 6.13 -7.45 12.37
C VAL A 15 6.28 -8.98 12.27
N ILE A 16 6.00 -9.53 11.08
CA ILE A 16 6.03 -11.00 10.84
C ILE A 16 7.25 -11.46 10.05
N TYR A 17 8.18 -10.56 9.73
CA TYR A 17 9.40 -10.85 8.99
C TYR A 17 10.47 -9.81 9.29
N GLU A 18 11.73 -10.17 9.11
CA GLU A 18 12.85 -9.24 9.22
C GLU A 18 13.16 -8.61 7.87
N PRO A 19 13.01 -7.28 7.71
CA PRO A 19 13.27 -6.62 6.44
C PRO A 19 14.75 -6.23 6.33
N GLY A 20 15.33 -6.41 5.15
CA GLY A 20 16.62 -5.79 4.81
C GLY A 20 16.50 -4.26 4.67
N PRO A 21 17.59 -3.50 4.88
CA PRO A 21 17.58 -2.05 4.70
C PRO A 21 17.34 -1.68 3.23
N TYR A 22 16.61 -0.59 3.03
CA TYR A 22 16.40 0.04 1.73
C TYR A 22 16.25 1.55 1.96
N ILE A 23 17.38 2.26 1.92
CA ILE A 23 17.45 3.66 2.36
C ILE A 23 17.14 4.63 1.23
N VAL A 24 17.03 5.92 1.56
CA VAL A 24 16.76 7.02 0.60
C VAL A 24 17.71 7.00 -0.60
N LYS A 25 18.99 6.67 -0.37
CA LYS A 25 19.99 6.55 -1.43
C LYS A 25 19.65 5.44 -2.42
N ASP A 26 19.20 4.28 -1.93
CA ASP A 26 18.81 3.14 -2.77
C ASP A 26 17.56 3.47 -3.59
N ALA A 27 16.56 4.08 -2.93
CA ALA A 27 15.34 4.55 -3.57
C ALA A 27 15.66 5.55 -4.69
N THR A 28 16.50 6.55 -4.42
CA THR A 28 16.85 7.57 -5.42
C THR A 28 17.55 6.97 -6.63
N ARG A 29 18.54 6.09 -6.39
CA ARG A 29 19.29 5.39 -7.44
C ARG A 29 18.38 4.55 -8.34
N PHE A 30 17.48 3.77 -7.73
CA PHE A 30 16.54 2.95 -8.48
C PHE A 30 15.64 3.80 -9.37
N GLU A 31 15.05 4.85 -8.80
CA GLU A 31 14.10 5.71 -9.50
C GLU A 31 14.74 6.48 -10.66
N GLU A 32 16.00 6.90 -10.52
CA GLU A 32 16.78 7.49 -11.61
C GLU A 32 17.05 6.47 -12.72
N SER A 33 17.37 5.22 -12.39
CA SER A 33 17.64 4.19 -13.41
C SER A 33 16.42 3.83 -14.27
N VAL A 34 15.20 4.08 -13.78
CA VAL A 34 13.95 3.78 -14.49
C VAL A 34 13.23 5.03 -15.02
N GLY A 35 13.80 6.22 -14.82
CA GLY A 35 13.26 7.47 -15.36
C GLY A 35 11.94 7.93 -14.74
N ILE A 36 11.61 7.52 -13.51
CA ILE A 36 10.38 7.95 -12.85
C ILE A 36 10.52 9.40 -12.36
N GLY A 37 9.61 10.27 -12.81
CA GLY A 37 9.58 11.68 -12.42
C GLY A 37 8.95 11.90 -11.04
N ASN A 38 7.70 11.46 -10.86
CA ASN A 38 6.92 11.69 -9.63
C ASN A 38 6.85 10.42 -8.79
N LYS A 39 7.07 10.56 -7.48
CA LYS A 39 7.40 9.44 -6.61
C LYS A 39 6.58 9.50 -5.33
N ILE A 40 6.18 8.33 -4.84
CA ILE A 40 5.38 8.20 -3.62
C ILE A 40 6.10 7.27 -2.65
N LEU A 41 6.45 7.82 -1.50
CA LEU A 41 6.82 7.04 -0.32
C LEU A 41 5.54 6.65 0.41
N VAL A 42 5.39 5.36 0.66
CA VAL A 42 4.26 4.80 1.40
C VAL A 42 4.80 4.23 2.70
N GLN A 43 4.12 4.46 3.82
CA GLN A 43 4.48 3.87 5.10
C GLN A 43 4.40 2.33 5.02
N PRO A 44 5.52 1.60 5.23
CA PRO A 44 5.48 0.15 5.28
C PRO A 44 4.90 -0.31 6.62
N SER A 45 4.19 -1.44 6.61
CA SER A 45 3.56 -1.99 7.83
C SER A 45 4.55 -2.48 8.89
N ILE A 46 5.82 -2.71 8.53
CA ILE A 46 6.88 -3.11 9.47
C ILE A 46 7.12 -2.06 10.57
N TYR A 47 6.73 -0.81 10.34
CA TYR A 47 6.84 0.29 11.31
C TYR A 47 5.49 0.65 11.94
N GLY A 48 4.42 -0.07 11.61
CA GLY A 48 3.07 0.26 12.08
C GLY A 48 2.70 1.71 11.75
N TYR A 49 2.29 2.47 12.77
CA TYR A 49 1.96 3.90 12.67
C TYR A 49 3.13 4.85 12.95
N ASP A 50 4.34 4.33 13.19
CA ASP A 50 5.53 5.17 13.31
C ASP A 50 6.01 5.62 11.92
N ASN A 51 5.53 6.78 11.50
CA ASN A 51 5.87 7.35 10.19
C ASN A 51 7.24 8.06 10.15
N ARG A 52 7.98 8.13 11.27
CA ARG A 52 9.20 8.97 11.38
C ARG A 52 10.21 8.66 10.29
N ARG A 53 10.49 7.38 10.01
CA ARG A 53 11.44 6.98 8.96
C ARG A 53 11.08 7.55 7.59
N MET A 54 9.79 7.49 7.24
CA MET A 54 9.27 8.00 5.98
C MET A 54 9.32 9.53 5.95
N LEU A 55 8.89 10.19 7.02
CA LEU A 55 8.87 11.65 7.11
C LEU A 55 10.28 12.25 7.06
N ASP A 56 11.26 11.61 7.71
CA ASP A 56 12.66 12.04 7.63
C ASP A 56 13.23 11.89 6.22
N ALA A 57 12.86 10.80 5.52
CA ALA A 57 13.20 10.65 4.11
C ALA A 57 12.58 11.77 3.25
N MET A 58 11.33 12.15 3.51
CA MET A 58 10.66 13.22 2.78
C MET A 58 11.34 14.59 2.97
N GLN A 59 11.80 14.88 4.19
CA GLN A 59 12.56 16.11 4.47
C GLN A 59 13.87 16.17 3.67
N ILE A 60 14.57 15.04 3.52
CA ILE A 60 15.80 14.95 2.72
C ILE A 60 15.51 15.11 1.21
N LEU A 61 14.42 14.50 0.74
CA LEU A 61 14.08 14.40 -0.67
C LEU A 61 13.42 15.68 -1.24
N GLY A 62 12.80 16.47 -0.37
CA GLY A 62 12.18 17.74 -0.72
C GLY A 62 10.85 17.64 -1.47
N PRO A 63 10.14 18.77 -1.59
CA PRO A 63 8.71 18.82 -1.93
C PRO A 63 8.36 18.63 -3.41
N THR A 64 9.34 18.74 -4.32
CA THR A 64 9.03 18.95 -5.74
C THR A 64 8.56 17.69 -6.46
N ARG A 65 9.11 16.52 -6.11
CA ARG A 65 8.84 15.25 -6.83
C ARG A 65 8.42 14.10 -5.94
N TRP A 66 8.33 14.34 -4.63
CA TRP A 66 8.02 13.31 -3.64
C TRP A 66 6.74 13.65 -2.89
N ARG A 67 5.90 12.63 -2.72
CA ARG A 67 4.70 12.69 -1.88
C ARG A 67 4.72 11.53 -0.89
N GLY A 68 4.06 11.74 0.25
CA GLY A 68 3.97 10.76 1.32
C GLY A 68 2.58 10.17 1.45
N VAL A 69 2.51 8.91 1.86
CA VAL A 69 1.29 8.25 2.31
C VAL A 69 1.57 7.63 3.68
N VAL A 70 1.05 8.26 4.74
CA VAL A 70 1.23 7.83 6.13
C VAL A 70 0.29 6.68 6.50
N ALA A 71 0.55 5.98 7.59
CA ALA A 71 -0.45 5.16 8.28
C ALA A 71 -0.60 5.67 9.71
N PHE A 72 -1.82 5.80 10.22
CA PHE A 72 -2.06 6.33 11.56
C PHE A 72 -3.33 5.77 12.17
N ASP A 73 -3.44 5.82 13.50
CA ASP A 73 -4.70 5.56 14.20
C ASP A 73 -5.52 6.86 14.29
N PHE A 74 -6.74 6.85 13.75
CA PHE A 74 -7.61 8.03 13.75
C PHE A 74 -8.03 8.46 15.17
N SER A 75 -7.99 7.55 16.14
CA SER A 75 -8.34 7.84 17.53
C SER A 75 -7.19 8.51 18.30
N GLU A 76 -5.94 8.31 17.86
CA GLU A 76 -4.75 8.84 18.52
C GLU A 76 -4.13 10.04 17.79
N THR A 77 -4.50 10.25 16.52
CA THR A 77 -3.87 11.26 15.66
C THR A 77 -4.69 12.55 15.58
N SER A 78 -4.11 13.65 16.06
CA SER A 78 -4.75 14.97 16.01
C SER A 78 -4.76 15.58 14.60
N LEU A 79 -5.74 16.46 14.33
CA LEU A 79 -5.78 17.25 13.09
C LEU A 79 -4.50 18.07 12.90
N SER A 80 -3.97 18.67 13.97
CA SER A 80 -2.71 19.43 13.94
C SER A 80 -1.50 18.59 13.51
N THR A 81 -1.52 17.28 13.79
CA THR A 81 -0.48 16.36 13.31
C THR A 81 -0.64 16.11 11.82
N LEU A 82 -1.87 15.92 11.33
CA LEU A 82 -2.15 15.76 9.90
C LEU A 82 -1.77 17.01 9.10
N GLU A 83 -2.00 18.21 9.64
CA GLU A 83 -1.59 19.48 9.03
C GLU A 83 -0.06 19.59 8.92
N LYS A 84 0.68 19.21 9.96
CA LYS A 84 2.15 19.15 9.92
C LYS A 84 2.64 18.18 8.85
N TRP A 85 2.03 17.00 8.74
CA TRP A 85 2.36 16.05 7.68
C TRP A 85 2.00 16.58 6.30
N HIS A 86 0.90 17.33 6.17
CA HIS A 86 0.53 17.96 4.91
C HIS A 86 1.60 18.98 4.45
N GLN A 87 2.17 19.75 5.37
CA GLN A 87 3.27 20.68 5.08
C GLN A 87 4.54 19.96 4.62
N LEU A 88 4.74 18.72 5.05
CA LEU A 88 5.81 17.83 4.58
C LEU A 88 5.45 17.07 3.30
N ASP A 89 4.43 17.47 2.57
CA ASP A 89 3.98 16.86 1.32
C ASP A 89 3.39 15.45 1.41
N VAL A 90 2.89 15.07 2.59
CA VAL A 90 1.98 13.94 2.71
C VAL A 90 0.65 14.29 2.04
N ARG A 91 0.15 13.36 1.21
CA ARG A 91 -1.07 13.53 0.41
C ARG A 91 -2.01 12.33 0.49
N GLY A 92 -1.77 11.42 1.43
CA GLY A 92 -2.62 10.26 1.60
C GLY A 92 -2.41 9.53 2.90
N VAL A 93 -3.39 8.67 3.19
CA VAL A 93 -3.33 7.70 4.28
C VAL A 93 -3.44 6.30 3.72
N ARG A 94 -2.68 5.36 4.29
CA ARG A 94 -2.73 3.94 3.99
C ARG A 94 -3.53 3.21 5.07
N ILE A 95 -4.52 2.45 4.65
CA ILE A 95 -5.31 1.55 5.50
C ILE A 95 -5.02 0.11 5.07
N ASN A 96 -4.41 -0.69 5.96
CA ASN A 96 -4.01 -2.06 5.68
C ASN A 96 -4.89 -3.07 6.44
N LEU A 97 -5.99 -3.49 5.82
CA LEU A 97 -6.91 -4.47 6.40
C LEU A 97 -6.47 -5.92 6.14
N GLN A 98 -5.76 -6.17 5.03
CA GLN A 98 -5.25 -7.52 4.71
C GLN A 98 -4.28 -8.06 5.76
N GLN A 99 -3.30 -7.25 6.19
CA GLN A 99 -2.29 -7.73 7.15
C GLN A 99 -2.86 -7.82 8.57
N ALA A 100 -3.85 -7.01 8.90
CA ALA A 100 -4.50 -7.06 10.21
C ALA A 100 -5.40 -8.30 10.37
N GLY A 101 -5.59 -9.12 9.33
CA GLY A 101 -6.50 -10.28 9.36
C GLY A 101 -7.95 -9.89 9.61
N LYS A 102 -8.29 -8.59 9.50
CA LYS A 102 -9.61 -8.06 9.84
C LYS A 102 -10.57 -8.39 8.70
N LEU A 103 -11.43 -9.36 8.93
CA LEU A 103 -12.64 -9.57 8.17
C LEU A 103 -13.67 -8.57 8.69
N MET A 104 -14.25 -7.79 7.76
CA MET A 104 -15.28 -6.81 8.09
C MET A 104 -16.42 -6.96 7.11
N GLU A 105 -17.63 -6.77 7.60
CA GLU A 105 -18.81 -6.63 6.76
C GLU A 105 -18.89 -5.22 6.16
N GLY A 106 -19.75 -5.03 5.15
CA GLY A 106 -19.85 -3.76 4.41
C GLY A 106 -20.08 -2.53 5.31
N VAL A 107 -20.91 -2.66 6.34
CA VAL A 107 -21.22 -1.57 7.28
C VAL A 107 -20.00 -1.19 8.13
N GLU A 108 -19.23 -2.18 8.61
CA GLU A 108 -18.03 -1.95 9.41
C GLU A 108 -16.91 -1.31 8.58
N LEU A 109 -16.71 -1.83 7.36
CA LEU A 109 -15.76 -1.28 6.41
C LEU A 109 -16.10 0.17 6.07
N GLU A 110 -17.38 0.47 5.84
CA GLU A 110 -17.84 1.84 5.61
C GLU A 110 -17.55 2.75 6.80
N ALA A 111 -17.86 2.32 8.01
CA ALA A 111 -17.63 3.09 9.23
C ALA A 111 -16.13 3.42 9.41
N VAL A 112 -15.25 2.43 9.23
CA VAL A 112 -13.79 2.64 9.29
C VAL A 112 -13.35 3.63 8.22
N LEU A 113 -13.75 3.43 6.96
CA LEU A 113 -13.36 4.35 5.88
C LEU A 113 -13.85 5.77 6.16
N ARG A 114 -15.08 5.95 6.66
CA ARG A 114 -15.64 7.26 6.99
C ARG A 114 -14.81 8.02 8.02
N GLN A 115 -14.35 7.36 9.09
CA GLN A 115 -13.48 7.96 10.10
C GLN A 115 -12.21 8.57 9.47
N TYR A 116 -11.54 7.84 8.57
CA TYR A 116 -10.39 8.36 7.86
C TYR A 116 -10.78 9.46 6.88
N THR A 117 -11.90 9.34 6.15
CA THR A 117 -12.32 10.39 5.22
C THR A 117 -12.58 11.71 5.92
N ASP A 118 -13.23 11.69 7.08
CA ASP A 118 -13.57 12.91 7.81
C ASP A 118 -12.32 13.63 8.31
N ALA A 119 -11.33 12.88 8.80
CA ALA A 119 -10.05 13.43 9.23
C ALA A 119 -9.26 14.09 8.08
N ILE A 120 -9.28 13.48 6.89
CA ILE A 120 -8.38 13.90 5.79
C ILE A 120 -9.06 14.76 4.71
N ARG A 121 -10.40 14.89 4.73
CA ARG A 121 -11.16 15.68 3.73
C ARG A 121 -10.69 17.14 3.65
N PRO A 122 -10.44 17.86 4.78
CA PRO A 122 -9.92 19.23 4.72
C PRO A 122 -8.57 19.36 4.02
N LEU A 123 -7.79 18.27 3.97
CA LEU A 123 -6.45 18.21 3.40
C LEU A 123 -6.42 17.73 1.94
N ASN A 124 -7.57 17.35 1.37
CA ASN A 124 -7.70 16.78 0.01
C ASN A 124 -6.78 15.57 -0.24
N TRP A 125 -6.59 14.74 0.79
CA TRP A 125 -5.78 13.53 0.71
C TRP A 125 -6.51 12.37 0.04
N VAL A 126 -5.73 11.38 -0.40
CA VAL A 126 -6.19 10.11 -0.98
C VAL A 126 -6.15 9.01 0.07
N ILE A 127 -7.15 8.14 0.12
CA ILE A 127 -7.06 6.87 0.86
C ILE A 127 -6.42 5.82 -0.05
N GLN A 128 -5.30 5.24 0.36
CA GLN A 128 -4.80 3.99 -0.19
C GLN A 128 -5.29 2.83 0.69
N VAL A 129 -6.15 1.97 0.16
CA VAL A 129 -6.65 0.79 0.89
C VAL A 129 -5.97 -0.49 0.40
N TYR A 130 -5.56 -1.34 1.32
CA TYR A 130 -5.13 -2.70 1.03
C TYR A 130 -6.04 -3.69 1.77
N VAL A 131 -6.98 -4.27 1.03
CA VAL A 131 -8.02 -5.19 1.53
C VAL A 131 -7.87 -6.58 0.95
N PRO A 132 -8.36 -7.61 1.66
CA PRO A 132 -8.61 -8.93 1.08
C PRO A 132 -9.50 -8.88 -0.16
N ARG A 133 -9.23 -9.78 -1.11
CA ARG A 133 -9.96 -9.89 -2.37
C ARG A 133 -11.49 -9.95 -2.19
N HIS A 134 -11.95 -10.74 -1.22
CA HIS A 134 -13.38 -10.93 -0.98
C HIS A 134 -14.08 -9.66 -0.47
N MET A 135 -13.33 -8.68 0.07
CA MET A 135 -13.87 -7.39 0.50
C MET A 135 -13.90 -6.34 -0.61
N ILE A 136 -13.23 -6.57 -1.74
CA ILE A 136 -13.22 -5.60 -2.87
C ILE A 136 -14.63 -5.28 -3.36
N PRO A 137 -15.56 -6.25 -3.54
CA PRO A 137 -16.94 -5.94 -3.93
C PRO A 137 -17.67 -5.04 -2.93
N LEU A 138 -17.32 -5.10 -1.64
CA LEU A 138 -17.91 -4.26 -0.59
C LEU A 138 -17.57 -2.78 -0.80
N LEU A 139 -16.43 -2.46 -1.44
CA LEU A 139 -16.03 -1.08 -1.72
C LEU A 139 -16.93 -0.41 -2.78
N LYS A 140 -17.57 -1.18 -3.66
CA LYS A 140 -18.38 -0.64 -4.78
C LYS A 140 -19.50 0.30 -4.31
N PRO A 141 -20.37 -0.08 -3.36
CA PRO A 141 -21.40 0.83 -2.84
C PRO A 141 -20.84 1.93 -1.91
N ILE A 142 -19.68 1.72 -1.30
CA ILE A 142 -19.11 2.61 -0.27
C ILE A 142 -18.37 3.80 -0.90
N VAL A 143 -17.47 3.53 -1.86
CA VAL A 143 -16.53 4.53 -2.42
C VAL A 143 -17.23 5.80 -2.93
N PRO A 144 -18.37 5.74 -3.67
CA PRO A 144 -19.06 6.95 -4.12
C PRO A 144 -19.53 7.86 -2.98
N GLN A 145 -19.73 7.32 -1.77
CA GLN A 145 -20.26 8.04 -0.62
C GLN A 145 -19.17 8.69 0.26
N LEU A 146 -17.90 8.38 0.01
CA LEU A 146 -16.77 8.83 0.82
C LEU A 146 -16.39 10.30 0.58
N GLY A 147 -16.66 10.82 -0.62
CA GLY A 147 -16.31 12.20 -1.00
C GLY A 147 -14.80 12.47 -1.09
N VAL A 148 -13.97 11.43 -1.09
CA VAL A 148 -12.51 11.50 -1.31
C VAL A 148 -12.08 10.48 -2.35
N ARG A 149 -10.88 10.68 -2.89
CA ARG A 149 -10.27 9.70 -3.82
C ARG A 149 -9.79 8.48 -3.05
N LEU A 150 -10.04 7.29 -3.61
CA LEU A 150 -9.57 6.02 -3.07
C LEU A 150 -8.73 5.27 -4.13
N CYS A 151 -7.61 4.72 -3.68
CA CYS A 151 -6.68 3.90 -4.46
C CYS A 151 -6.63 2.49 -3.85
N ILE A 152 -6.82 1.45 -4.67
CA ILE A 152 -6.71 0.06 -4.22
C ILE A 152 -5.26 -0.41 -4.42
N GLY A 153 -4.58 -0.74 -3.32
CA GLY A 153 -3.22 -1.25 -3.34
C GLY A 153 -3.12 -2.68 -3.90
N ARG A 154 -1.98 -2.98 -4.56
CA ARG A 154 -1.62 -4.32 -5.06
C ARG A 154 -2.68 -5.00 -5.94
N ILE A 155 -3.50 -4.23 -6.66
CA ILE A 155 -4.58 -4.77 -7.52
C ILE A 155 -5.52 -5.70 -6.71
N GLY A 156 -5.63 -5.50 -5.39
CA GLY A 156 -6.46 -6.35 -4.54
C GLY A 156 -5.92 -7.76 -4.26
N TYR A 157 -4.60 -7.98 -4.41
CA TYR A 157 -3.92 -9.25 -4.13
C TYR A 157 -4.59 -10.46 -4.82
N PRO A 158 -4.56 -10.52 -6.16
CA PRO A 158 -5.12 -11.67 -6.86
C PRO A 158 -4.36 -12.94 -6.44
N ALA A 159 -5.10 -13.99 -6.10
CA ALA A 159 -4.50 -15.32 -5.98
C ALA A 159 -3.77 -15.63 -7.29
N LEU A 160 -2.47 -15.93 -7.21
CA LEU A 160 -1.77 -16.50 -8.34
C LEU A 160 -2.43 -17.84 -8.66
N PRO A 161 -2.61 -18.20 -9.94
CA PRO A 161 -3.00 -19.55 -10.29
C PRO A 161 -2.04 -20.50 -9.56
N GLY A 162 -2.58 -21.47 -8.83
CA GLY A 162 -1.76 -22.57 -8.30
C GLY A 162 -0.97 -23.19 -9.45
N PRO A 163 0.18 -23.85 -9.16
CA PRO A 163 0.93 -24.54 -10.20
C PRO A 163 -0.06 -25.37 -11.02
N ARG A 164 -0.18 -25.05 -12.32
CA ARG A 164 -1.01 -25.85 -13.21
C ARG A 164 -0.45 -27.26 -13.12
N SER A 165 -1.19 -28.18 -12.50
CA SER A 165 -0.91 -29.58 -12.71
C SER A 165 -1.11 -29.79 -14.20
N ILE A 166 -0.01 -29.96 -14.94
CA ILE A 166 -0.08 -30.52 -16.27
C ILE A 166 -0.56 -31.95 -16.04
N SER A 167 -1.88 -32.14 -16.03
CA SER A 167 -2.45 -33.47 -16.16
C SER A 167 -2.02 -33.93 -17.55
N ALA A 168 -1.07 -34.87 -17.57
CA ALA A 168 -0.70 -35.57 -18.77
C ALA A 168 -1.96 -36.20 -19.36
N GLN A 169 -2.52 -35.58 -20.39
CA GLN A 169 -3.55 -36.18 -21.21
C GLN A 169 -3.08 -36.23 -22.65
N LYS A 170 -3.05 -37.48 -23.10
CA LYS A 170 -2.98 -37.99 -24.47
C LYS A 170 -1.58 -38.10 -25.05
N THR A 171 -1.02 -39.29 -24.84
CA THR A 171 -0.22 -40.04 -25.82
C THR A 171 -0.57 -39.59 -27.23
N LEU A 172 0.37 -38.93 -27.90
CA LEU A 172 0.35 -38.71 -29.34
C LEU A 172 0.46 -40.08 -30.01
N THR A 173 -0.68 -40.64 -30.40
CA THR A 173 -0.73 -41.76 -31.34
C THR A 173 -0.12 -41.29 -32.67
N SER A 174 0.81 -42.08 -33.18
CA SER A 174 1.57 -41.98 -34.43
C SER A 174 0.92 -41.18 -35.57
N PHE A 175 1.67 -40.21 -36.11
CA PHE A 175 1.65 -39.87 -37.53
C PHE A 175 3.00 -40.26 -38.13
N ARG A 176 3.11 -41.48 -38.67
CA ARG A 176 4.10 -41.79 -39.71
C ARG A 176 3.44 -41.44 -41.04
N GLY A 177 3.80 -40.28 -41.58
CA GLY A 177 3.51 -39.90 -42.95
C GLY A 177 4.61 -40.44 -43.86
N LEU A 178 4.16 -41.30 -44.77
CA LEU A 178 4.65 -41.61 -46.12
C LEU A 178 5.93 -40.92 -46.62
N ASP A 179 6.90 -41.76 -47.00
CA ASP A 179 8.00 -41.48 -47.92
C ASP A 179 7.48 -41.06 -49.32
N PRO A 180 8.30 -40.35 -50.10
CA PRO A 180 8.46 -40.61 -51.53
C PRO A 180 9.64 -41.54 -51.83
#